data_AF-A0A919IWP5-F1
#
_entry.id   AF-A0A919IWP5-F1
#
_cell.length_a   1.000
_cell.length_b   1.000
_cell.length_c   1.000
_cell.angle_alpha   90.00
_cell.angle_beta   90.00
_cell.angle_gamma   90.00
#
_symmetry.space_group_name_H-M   'P 1'
#
loop_
_entity.id
_entity.type
_entity.pdbx_description
1 polymer ?
#
loop_
_entity_poly.entity_id
_entity_poly.type
_entity_poly.pdbx_seq_one_letter_code
_entity_poly.pdbx_strand_id
1 'polypeptide(L)' 'MTDDFSELDAFLDDAFEGQERLSSLDLQRRAIAADLPAISRTRVDALPEGEYAQDEAAEALRLIEV' A
#
# COMPACT_ATOMS: atom_id res chain seq x y z
N MET A 1 4.14 8.22 -15.00
CA MET A 1 3.22 7.07 -14.94
C MET A 1 3.90 5.77 -14.51
N THR A 2 5.23 5.61 -14.66
CA THR A 2 5.96 4.45 -14.09
C THR A 2 6.42 4.67 -12.64
N ASP A 3 6.51 5.92 -12.19
CA ASP A 3 6.95 6.29 -10.83
C ASP A 3 5.96 5.87 -9.72
N ASP A 4 4.65 6.01 -9.93
CA ASP A 4 3.64 5.86 -8.86
C ASP A 4 3.65 4.46 -8.21
N PHE A 5 3.91 3.40 -9.00
CA PHE A 5 4.01 2.04 -8.48
C PHE A 5 5.38 1.75 -7.85
N SER A 6 6.43 2.46 -8.26
CA SER A 6 7.76 2.32 -7.65
C SER A 6 7.75 2.84 -6.22
N GLU A 7 7.04 3.94 -5.96
CA GLU A 7 6.85 4.47 -4.60
C GLU A 7 5.97 3.55 -3.74
N LEU A 8 4.93 2.93 -4.32
CA LEU A 8 4.12 1.93 -3.62
C LEU A 8 4.92 0.67 -3.29
N ASP A 9 5.72 0.16 -4.22
CA ASP A 9 6.55 -1.02 -3.98
C ASP A 9 7.57 -0.75 -2.85
N ALA A 10 8.24 0.41 -2.86
CA ALA A 10 9.16 0.80 -1.79
C ALA A 10 8.46 0.99 -0.44
N PHE A 11 7.26 1.58 -0.44
CA PHE A 11 6.43 1.68 0.77
C PHE A 11 6.05 0.29 1.32
N LEU A 12 5.68 -0.65 0.46
CA LEU A 12 5.31 -2.00 0.88
C LEU A 12 6.50 -2.76 1.46
N ASP A 13 7.70 -2.61 0.88
CA ASP A 13 8.92 -3.19 1.44
C ASP A 13 9.18 -2.72 2.88
N ASP A 14 9.07 -1.40 3.14
CA ASP A 14 9.23 -0.83 4.48
C ASP A 14 8.08 -1.22 5.42
N ALA A 15 6.83 -1.14 4.94
CA ALA A 15 5.67 -1.45 5.75
C ALA A 15 5.66 -2.92 6.21
N PHE A 16 6.10 -3.86 5.37
CA PHE A 16 6.11 -5.27 5.71
C PHE A 16 7.42 -5.73 6.38
N GLU A 17 8.35 -4.83 6.70
CA GLU A 17 9.58 -5.21 7.38
C GLU A 17 9.27 -5.89 8.73
N GLY A 18 9.62 -7.18 8.84
CA GLY A 18 9.37 -8.00 10.03
C GLY A 18 7.90 -8.38 10.27
N GLN A 19 6.99 -8.09 9.33
CA GLN A 19 5.55 -8.35 9.44
C GLN A 19 5.08 -9.24 8.29
N GLU A 20 4.49 -10.40 8.60
CA GLU A 20 3.99 -11.31 7.56
C GLU A 20 2.67 -10.84 6.95
N ARG A 21 1.81 -10.18 7.75
CA ARG A 21 0.51 -9.67 7.34
C ARG A 21 0.22 -8.31 7.98
N LEU A 22 -0.49 -7.46 7.24
CA LEU A 22 -1.00 -6.17 7.72
C LEU A 22 -2.45 -5.98 7.30
N SER A 23 -3.24 -5.34 8.16
CA SER A 23 -4.60 -4.93 7.78
C SER A 23 -4.57 -3.75 6.80
N SER A 24 -5.61 -3.58 5.99
CA SER A 24 -5.75 -2.39 5.14
C SER A 24 -5.74 -1.09 5.96
N LEU A 25 -6.30 -1.11 7.18
CA LEU A 25 -6.23 0.04 8.10
C LEU A 25 -4.79 0.34 8.56
N ASP A 26 -3.98 -0.68 8.82
CA ASP A 26 -2.57 -0.49 9.16
C ASP A 26 -1.79 0.08 7.97
N LEU A 27 -2.05 -0.42 6.76
CA LEU A 27 -1.46 0.11 5.53
C LEU A 27 -1.82 1.59 5.31
N GLN A 28 -3.09 1.96 5.49
CA GLN A 28 -3.54 3.36 5.40
C GLN A 28 -2.82 4.26 6.40
N ARG A 29 -2.72 3.82 7.67
CA ARG A 29 -2.03 4.58 8.72
C ARG A 29 -0.54 4.75 8.41
N ARG A 30 0.12 3.69 7.96
CA ARG A 30 1.54 3.73 7.57
C ARG A 30 1.76 4.60 6.33
N ALA A 31 0.85 4.55 5.36
CA ALA A 31 0.90 5.40 4.18
C ALA A 31 0.83 6.89 4.52
N ILE A 32 0.00 7.25 5.51
CA ILE A 32 -0.06 8.62 6.06
C ILE A 32 1.26 8.97 6.78
N ALA A 33 1.78 8.06 7.61
CA ALA A 33 3.02 8.29 8.35
C ALA A 33 4.26 8.41 7.44
N ALA A 34 4.26 7.71 6.31
CA ALA A 34 5.28 7.76 5.28
C ALA A 34 5.14 8.96 4.31
N ASP A 35 4.11 9.79 4.49
CA ASP A 35 3.78 10.93 3.61
C ASP A 35 3.72 10.54 2.12
N LEU A 36 3.09 9.38 1.84
CA LEU A 36 2.93 8.90 0.46
C LEU A 36 2.23 9.96 -0.41
N PRO A 37 2.62 10.10 -1.69
CA PRO A 37 1.95 10.99 -2.62
C PRO A 37 0.45 10.74 -2.68
N ALA A 38 -0.32 11.81 -2.90
CA ALA A 38 -1.79 11.78 -2.80
C ALA A 38 -2.45 10.69 -3.67
N ILE A 39 -1.92 10.45 -4.87
CA ILE A 39 -2.43 9.41 -5.79
C ILE A 39 -2.19 8.02 -5.20
N SER A 40 -0.95 7.74 -4.76
CA SER A 40 -0.60 6.46 -4.11
C SER A 40 -1.37 6.24 -2.81
N ARG A 41 -1.55 7.28 -1.99
CA ARG A 41 -2.36 7.20 -0.77
C ARG A 41 -3.82 6.92 -1.07
N THR A 42 -4.38 7.52 -2.12
CA THR A 42 -5.76 7.25 -2.55
C THR A 42 -5.95 5.80 -2.98
N ARG A 43 -4.94 5.16 -3.60
CA ARG A 43 -4.99 3.73 -3.90
C ARG A 43 -5.00 2.89 -2.62
N VAL A 44 -4.16 3.21 -1.64
CA VAL A 44 -4.13 2.51 -0.35
C VAL A 44 -5.45 2.68 0.42
N ASP A 45 -6.03 3.88 0.39
CA ASP A 45 -7.33 4.18 1.02
C ASP A 45 -8.50 3.42 0.35
N ALA A 46 -8.35 3.02 -0.91
CA ALA A 46 -9.34 2.25 -1.66
C ALA A 46 -9.18 0.72 -1.51
N LEU A 47 -8.18 0.23 -0.76
CA LEU A 47 -8.06 -1.20 -0.47
C LEU A 47 -9.29 -1.71 0.29
N PRO A 48 -9.85 -2.87 -0.11
CA PRO A 48 -10.89 -3.53 0.66
C PRO A 48 -10.48 -3.81 2.11
N GLU A 49 -11.45 -3.94 3.00
CA GLU A 49 -11.20 -4.39 4.37
C GLU A 49 -10.65 -5.82 4.36
N GLY A 50 -9.51 -6.04 5.02
CA GLY A 50 -8.86 -7.35 5.06
C GLY A 50 -7.42 -7.28 5.56
N GLU A 51 -6.82 -8.46 5.70
CA GLU A 51 -5.39 -8.61 5.98
C GLU A 51 -4.67 -9.12 4.73
N TYR A 52 -3.57 -8.47 4.39
CA TYR A 52 -2.81 -8.73 3.19
C TYR A 52 -1.41 -9.20 3.56
N ALA A 53 -0.89 -10.18 2.84
CA ALA A 53 0.55 -10.33 2.68
C ALA A 53 1.10 -9.25 1.74
N GLN A 54 2.42 -9.06 1.72
CA GLN A 54 3.04 -8.00 0.93
C GLN A 54 2.75 -8.14 -0.58
N ASP A 55 2.87 -9.35 -1.11
CA ASP A 55 2.59 -9.67 -2.52
C ASP A 55 1.10 -9.51 -2.86
N GLU A 56 0.21 -9.92 -1.95
CA GLU A 56 -1.24 -9.73 -2.09
C GLU A 56 -1.61 -8.24 -2.11
N ALA A 57 -1.00 -7.43 -1.24
CA ALA A 57 -1.21 -5.98 -1.20
C ALA A 57 -0.71 -5.32 -2.49
N ALA A 58 0.49 -5.67 -2.94
CA ALA A 58 1.08 -5.14 -4.17
C ALA A 58 0.19 -5.42 -5.39
N GLU A 59 -0.34 -6.64 -5.50
CA GLU A 59 -1.27 -6.99 -6.58
C GLU A 59 -2.60 -6.23 -6.45
N ALA A 60 -3.20 -6.20 -5.26
CA ALA A 60 -4.45 -5.49 -5.03
C ALA A 60 -4.35 -3.99 -5.39
N LEU A 61 -3.25 -3.33 -5.04
CA LEU A 61 -3.01 -1.91 -5.33
C LEU A 61 -2.90 -1.62 -6.84
N ARG A 62 -2.41 -2.57 -7.64
CA ARG A 62 -2.33 -2.44 -9.11
C ARG A 62 -3.69 -2.57 -9.80
N LEU A 63 -4.64 -3.23 -9.15
CA LEU A 63 -6.01 -3.39 -9.66
C LEU A 63 -6.91 -2.18 -9.34
N ILE A 64 -6.46 -1.26 -8.49
CA ILE A 64 -7.22 -0.07 -8.13
C ILE A 64 -6.96 1.06 -9.13
N GLU A 65 -8.02 1.46 -9.83
CA GLU A 65 -8.04 2.61 -10.72
C GLU A 65 -8.37 3.89 -9.91
N VAL A 66 -7.49 4.90 -9.97
CA VAL A 66 -7.62 6.21 -9.30
C VAL A 66 -7.40 7.37 -10.26
#